data_AF-A0A833RFH2-F1
#
_entry.id   AF-A0A833RFH2-F1
#
_cell.length_a   1.000
_cell.length_b   1.000
_cell.length_c   1.000
_cell.angle_alpha   90.00
_cell.angle_beta   90.00
_cell.angle_gamma   90.00
#
_symmetry.space_group_name_H-M   'P 1'
#
loop_
_entity.id
_entity.type
_entity.pdbx_description
1 polymer ?
#
loop_
_entity_poly.entity_id
_entity_poly.type
_entity_poly.pdbx_seq_one_letter_code
_entity_poly.pdbx_strand_id
1 'polypeptide(L)'
;MLFFLISSEKSTSNWGISSSLRIILTPHGGTVWWHAHSDFNRTTVHGAIVIYPKLKTTYPFAKPDGEFILILGEWWNQDVTQVYETAVLTGGDPASSDANTINRFKKHGTPGFATTRRTS
;
A
#
# COMPACT_ATOMS: atom_id res chain seq x y z
N MET A 1 11.86 6.12 8.08
CA MET A 1 10.73 5.19 8.30
C MET A 1 10.14 5.51 9.67
N LEU A 2 8.87 5.89 9.78
CA LEU A 2 8.25 6.08 11.09
C LEU A 2 8.00 4.68 11.68
N PHE A 3 8.68 4.36 12.78
CA PHE A 3 8.54 3.06 13.42
C PHE A 3 7.30 3.09 14.32
N PHE A 4 6.28 2.30 13.96
CA PHE A 4 5.21 1.94 14.90
C PHE A 4 5.67 0.72 15.69
N LEU A 5 5.40 0.70 17.00
CA LEU A 5 5.52 -0.54 17.76
C LEU A 5 4.41 -1.48 17.28
N ILE A 6 4.80 -2.55 16.59
CA ILE A 6 3.89 -3.58 16.07
C ILE A 6 4.07 -4.82 16.95
N SER A 7 3.00 -5.23 17.63
CA SER A 7 2.92 -6.57 18.22
C SER A 7 1.98 -7.40 17.36
N SER A 8 2.36 -8.64 17.05
CA SER A 8 1.56 -9.56 16.25
C SER A 8 1.19 -10.82 17.00
N GLU A 9 -0.07 -11.23 16.90
CA GLU A 9 -0.53 -12.55 17.34
C GLU A 9 -1.00 -13.34 16.12
N LYS A 10 -0.63 -14.62 16.03
CA LYS A 10 -0.97 -15.48 14.90
C LYS A 10 -2.02 -16.50 15.33
N SER A 11 -3.06 -16.69 14.53
CA SER A 11 -4.08 -17.72 14.73
C SER A 11 -4.28 -18.55 13.47
N THR A 12 -4.65 -19.82 13.65
CA THR A 12 -4.94 -20.76 12.56
C THR A 12 -6.39 -21.19 12.64
N SER A 13 -7.05 -21.25 11.50
CA SER A 13 -8.43 -21.71 11.35
C SER A 13 -8.56 -22.58 10.10
N ASN A 14 -9.70 -23.24 9.94
CA ASN A 14 -9.99 -24.05 8.74
C ASN A 14 -10.01 -23.22 7.44
N TRP A 15 -10.07 -21.88 7.54
CA TRP A 15 -10.04 -20.95 6.42
C TRP A 15 -8.66 -20.34 6.16
N GLY A 16 -7.64 -20.77 6.90
CA GLY A 16 -6.26 -20.33 6.75
C GLY A 16 -5.66 -19.69 8.01
N ILE A 17 -4.54 -19.01 7.79
CA ILE A 17 -3.74 -18.36 8.82
C ILE A 17 -4.08 -16.87 8.86
N SER A 18 -4.31 -16.33 10.05
CA SER A 18 -4.48 -14.88 10.24
C SER A 18 -3.47 -14.35 11.25
N SER A 19 -3.20 -13.04 11.20
CA SER A 19 -2.37 -12.37 12.19
C SER A 19 -3.00 -11.03 12.58
N SER A 20 -3.16 -10.82 13.88
CA SER A 20 -3.66 -9.57 14.45
C SER A 20 -2.48 -8.65 14.73
N LEU A 21 -2.56 -7.40 14.29
CA LEU A 21 -1.52 -6.39 14.52
C LEU A 21 -2.03 -5.31 15.46
N ARG A 22 -1.30 -5.05 16.56
CA ARG A 22 -1.55 -3.89 17.42
C ARG A 22 -0.65 -2.73 16.99
N ILE A 23 -1.26 -1.63 16.57
CA ILE A 23 -0.58 -0.41 16.13
C ILE A 23 -0.79 0.68 17.18
N ILE A 24 0.29 1.20 17.75
CA ILE A 24 0.25 2.32 18.71
C ILE A 24 0.62 3.60 17.98
N LEU A 25 -0.35 4.49 17.77
CA LEU A 25 -0.14 5.78 17.10
C LEU A 25 0.39 6.83 18.08
N THR A 26 1.35 7.63 17.65
CA THR A 26 1.82 8.80 18.41
C THR A 26 0.83 9.96 18.29
N PRO A 27 0.83 10.91 19.25
CA PRO A 27 -0.16 12.01 19.26
C PRO A 27 0.02 13.05 18.15
N HIS A 28 1.07 12.94 17.33
CA HIS A 28 1.30 13.84 16.20
C HIS A 28 0.37 13.44 15.06
N GLY A 29 -0.58 14.31 14.72
CA GLY A 29 -1.48 14.12 13.59
C GLY A 29 -0.75 14.23 12.25
N GLY A 30 -1.29 13.59 11.22
CA GLY A 30 -0.68 13.57 9.89
C GLY A 30 -1.13 12.36 9.07
N THR A 31 -0.48 12.18 7.92
CA THR A 31 -0.71 11.01 7.05
C THR A 31 0.47 10.06 7.17
N VAL A 32 0.16 8.78 7.41
CA VAL A 32 1.12 7.68 7.30
C VAL A 32 0.60 6.67 6.28
N TRP A 33 1.43 5.71 5.92
CA TRP A 33 1.08 4.69 4.94
C TRP A 33 1.48 3.32 5.45
N TRP A 34 0.77 2.29 4.99
CA TRP A 34 1.06 0.90 5.26
C TRP A 34 1.25 0.17 3.95
N HIS A 35 2.05 -0.89 3.98
CA HIS A 35 2.26 -1.75 2.83
C HIS A 35 2.65 -3.16 3.30
N ALA A 36 2.41 -4.16 2.44
CA ALA A 36 2.96 -5.50 2.66
C ALA A 36 4.49 -5.42 2.78
N HIS A 37 5.06 -6.18 3.71
CA HIS A 37 6.50 -6.21 3.94
C HIS A 37 7.13 -7.56 3.56
N SER A 38 6.46 -8.30 2.66
CA SER A 38 6.96 -9.51 2.02
C SER A 38 7.24 -9.23 0.55
N ASP A 39 8.50 -9.41 0.15
CA ASP A 39 8.98 -9.26 -1.23
C ASP A 39 8.44 -8.00 -1.93
N PHE A 40 7.96 -8.15 -3.16
CA PHE A 40 7.42 -7.04 -3.96
C PHE A 40 5.91 -6.86 -3.80
N ASN A 41 5.27 -7.51 -2.81
CA ASN A 41 3.82 -7.41 -2.62
C ASN A 41 3.34 -5.99 -2.28
N ARG A 42 4.23 -5.10 -1.79
CA ARG A 42 3.91 -3.68 -1.58
C ARG A 42 3.46 -2.96 -2.85
N THR A 43 3.77 -3.47 -4.04
CA THR A 43 3.33 -2.90 -5.33
C THR A 43 1.80 -2.89 -5.48
N THR A 44 1.10 -3.85 -4.88
CA THR A 44 -0.36 -3.98 -4.97
C THR A 44 -1.07 -3.94 -3.62
N VAL A 45 -0.36 -4.30 -2.54
CA VAL A 45 -0.87 -4.35 -1.16
C VAL A 45 -0.28 -3.19 -0.36
N HIS A 46 -0.97 -2.07 -0.37
CA HIS A 46 -0.62 -0.83 0.33
C HIS A 46 -1.82 0.09 0.48
N GLY A 47 -1.72 1.07 1.37
CA GLY A 47 -2.73 2.11 1.57
C GLY A 47 -2.27 3.23 2.50
N ALA A 48 -3.12 4.23 2.69
CA ALA A 48 -2.88 5.35 3.61
C ALA A 48 -3.65 5.18 4.92
N ILE A 49 -3.12 5.75 5.99
CA ILE A 49 -3.78 5.94 7.28
C ILE A 49 -3.72 7.43 7.60
N VAL A 50 -4.87 8.05 7.77
CA VAL A 50 -5.00 9.46 8.14
C VAL A 50 -5.23 9.56 9.64
N ILE A 51 -4.35 10.29 10.32
CA ILE A 51 -4.42 10.54 11.75
C ILE A 51 -4.86 11.99 11.95
N TYR A 52 -6.15 12.16 12.21
CA TYR A 52 -6.73 13.48 12.50
C TYR A 52 -6.25 14.02 13.86
N PRO A 53 -6.28 15.36 14.05
CA PRO A 53 -6.06 15.96 15.36
C PRO A 53 -6.99 15.33 16.41
N LYS A 54 -6.47 15.18 17.63
CA LYS A 54 -7.27 14.68 18.76
C LYS A 54 -8.48 15.60 19.01
N LEU A 55 -9.54 15.05 19.60
CA LEU A 55 -10.68 15.85 20.04
C LEU A 55 -10.21 17.06 20.86
N LYS A 56 -10.76 18.24 20.56
CA LYS A 56 -10.40 19.54 21.17
C LYS A 56 -9.00 20.07 20.83
N THR A 57 -8.33 19.48 19.84
CA THR A 57 -7.15 20.07 19.19
C THR A 57 -7.50 20.47 17.77
N THR A 58 -6.79 21.45 17.22
CA THR A 58 -6.98 21.94 15.85
C THR A 58 -5.70 21.71 15.05
N TYR A 59 -5.82 21.75 13.72
CA TYR A 59 -4.65 21.84 12.86
C TYR A 59 -3.85 23.11 13.19
N PRO A 60 -2.52 23.12 13.00
CA PRO A 60 -1.71 24.33 13.11
C PRO A 60 -1.95 25.32 11.93
N PHE A 61 -2.96 25.06 11.12
CA PHE A 61 -3.39 25.82 9.94
C PHE A 61 -4.92 25.83 9.87
N ALA A 62 -5.50 26.68 9.00
CA ALA A 62 -6.95 26.74 8.80
C ALA A 62 -7.47 25.39 8.33
N LYS A 63 -8.60 24.93 8.90
CA LYS A 63 -9.21 23.66 8.51
C LYS A 63 -9.46 23.65 6.99
N PRO A 64 -8.97 22.65 6.25
CA PRO A 64 -9.20 22.57 4.82
C PRO A 64 -10.68 22.31 4.51
N ASP A 65 -11.15 22.84 3.38
CA ASP A 65 -12.51 22.58 2.89
C ASP A 65 -12.70 21.13 2.42
N GLY A 66 -11.60 20.46 2.04
CA GLY A 66 -11.58 19.06 1.65
C GLY A 66 -10.18 18.44 1.76
N GLU A 67 -10.15 17.12 1.96
CA GLU A 67 -8.92 16.34 2.08
C GLU A 67 -8.97 15.17 1.09
N PHE A 68 -7.89 14.95 0.33
CA PHE A 68 -7.79 13.88 -0.66
C PHE A 68 -6.52 13.07 -0.46
N ILE A 69 -6.63 11.74 -0.57
CA ILE A 69 -5.48 10.85 -0.54
C ILE A 69 -4.97 10.63 -1.95
N LEU A 70 -3.69 10.95 -2.16
CA LEU A 70 -2.95 10.69 -3.38
C LEU A 70 -1.88 9.62 -3.10
N ILE A 71 -2.08 8.43 -3.66
CA ILE A 71 -1.12 7.33 -3.60
C ILE A 71 -0.39 7.28 -4.94
N LEU A 72 0.91 7.51 -4.91
CA LEU A 72 1.80 7.29 -6.05
C LEU A 72 2.28 5.84 -6.03
N GLY A 73 2.26 5.19 -7.18
CA GLY A 73 2.71 3.80 -7.29
C GLY A 73 3.16 3.45 -8.71
N GLU A 74 3.68 2.24 -8.85
CA GLU A 74 4.17 1.70 -10.11
C GLU A 74 3.25 0.57 -10.61
N TRP A 75 3.30 0.29 -11.91
CA TRP A 75 2.49 -0.71 -12.58
C TRP A 75 3.35 -1.57 -13.49
N TRP A 76 3.17 -2.89 -13.40
CA TRP A 76 3.71 -3.87 -14.35
C TRP A 76 2.54 -4.60 -15.03
N ASN A 77 2.66 -4.82 -16.33
CA ASN A 77 1.72 -5.65 -17.08
C ASN A 77 1.94 -7.15 -16.79
N GLN A 78 3.16 -7.52 -16.41
CA GLN A 78 3.51 -8.86 -15.93
C GLN A 78 3.26 -9.02 -14.42
N ASP A 79 3.18 -10.27 -13.95
CA ASP A 79 3.08 -10.55 -12.53
C ASP A 79 4.33 -10.05 -11.80
N VAL A 80 4.13 -9.21 -10.79
CA VAL A 80 5.22 -8.61 -10.01
C VAL A 80 6.07 -9.67 -9.31
N THR A 81 5.48 -10.81 -8.96
CA THR A 81 6.21 -11.95 -8.38
C THR A 81 7.27 -12.48 -9.36
N GLN A 82 6.93 -12.54 -10.64
CA GLN A 82 7.87 -12.99 -11.69
C GLN A 82 8.98 -11.95 -11.91
N VAL A 83 8.67 -10.66 -11.81
CA VAL A 83 9.69 -9.58 -11.85
C VAL A 83 10.71 -9.78 -10.75
N TYR A 84 10.22 -10.03 -9.53
CA TYR A 84 11.05 -10.28 -8.36
C TYR A 84 11.88 -11.56 -8.52
N GLU A 85 11.25 -12.69 -8.85
CA GLU A 85 11.92 -13.99 -9.00
C GLU A 85 13.01 -13.92 -10.07
N THR A 86 12.77 -13.26 -11.20
CA THR A 86 13.77 -13.10 -12.26
C THR A 86 14.99 -12.31 -11.78
N ALA A 87 14.77 -11.21 -11.04
CA ALA A 87 15.86 -10.42 -10.48
C ALA A 87 16.69 -11.23 -9.47
N VAL A 88 16.02 -11.99 -8.59
CA VAL A 88 16.68 -12.85 -7.61
C VAL A 88 17.48 -13.97 -8.28
N LEU A 89 16.92 -14.63 -9.30
CA LEU A 89 17.56 -15.74 -10.01
C LEU A 89 18.77 -15.30 -10.84
N THR A 90 18.67 -14.16 -11.50
CA THR A 90 19.73 -13.64 -12.38
C THR A 90 20.80 -12.85 -11.61
N GLY A 91 20.47 -12.36 -10.41
CA GLY A 91 21.30 -11.41 -9.67
C GLY A 91 21.36 -10.01 -10.31
N GLY A 92 20.54 -9.76 -11.33
CA GLY A 92 20.44 -8.49 -12.04
C GLY A 92 19.34 -7.58 -11.49
N ASP A 93 19.22 -6.39 -12.10
CA ASP A 93 18.18 -5.43 -11.73
C ASP A 93 16.78 -5.92 -12.12
N PRO A 94 15.74 -5.64 -11.31
CA PRO A 94 14.36 -5.92 -11.69
C PRO A 94 13.93 -5.09 -12.90
N ALA A 95 13.06 -5.65 -13.74
CA ALA A 95 12.50 -4.96 -14.89
C ALA A 95 11.79 -3.65 -14.47
N SER A 96 12.01 -2.58 -15.22
CA SER A 96 11.33 -1.30 -14.99
C SER A 96 9.81 -1.42 -15.11
N SER A 97 9.09 -0.56 -14.40
CA SER A 97 7.63 -0.49 -14.47
C SER A 97 7.14 0.01 -15.84
N ASP A 98 6.00 -0.53 -16.28
CA ASP A 98 5.33 -0.13 -17.53
C ASP A 98 4.64 1.24 -17.40
N ALA A 99 4.25 1.62 -16.17
CA ALA A 99 3.64 2.92 -15.91
C ALA A 99 3.76 3.35 -14.44
N ASN A 100 3.77 4.66 -14.23
CA ASN A 100 3.45 5.27 -12.94
C ASN A 100 1.94 5.45 -12.80
N THR A 101 1.45 5.39 -11.57
CA THR A 101 0.03 5.49 -11.23
C THR A 101 -0.24 6.52 -10.14
N ILE A 102 -1.44 7.11 -10.19
CA ILE A 102 -2.03 7.88 -9.11
C ILE A 102 -3.30 7.14 -8.70
N ASN A 103 -3.41 6.76 -7.43
CA ASN A 103 -4.53 5.99 -6.91
C ASN A 103 -4.83 4.72 -7.74
N ARG A 104 -3.77 4.05 -8.23
CA ARG A 104 -3.81 2.85 -9.08
C ARG A 104 -4.41 3.07 -10.49
N PHE A 105 -4.58 4.32 -10.91
CA PHE A 105 -4.94 4.67 -12.28
C PHE A 105 -3.69 5.07 -13.05
N LYS A 106 -3.56 4.54 -14.27
CA LYS A 106 -2.58 5.03 -15.24
C LYS A 106 -3.02 6.40 -15.76
N LYS A 107 -2.10 7.16 -16.37
CA LYS A 107 -2.33 8.52 -16.93
C LYS A 107 -3.60 8.68 -17.78
N HIS A 108 -4.14 7.61 -18.36
CA HIS A 108 -5.35 7.60 -19.18
C HIS A 108 -6.63 7.14 -18.45
N GLY A 109 -6.65 7.13 -17.10
CA GLY A 109 -7.83 6.75 -16.32
C GLY A 109 -8.20 5.27 -16.39
N THR A 110 -7.39 4.44 -17.08
CA THR A 110 -7.54 2.99 -17.07
C THR A 110 -7.15 2.48 -15.68
N PRO A 111 -8.04 1.77 -14.96
CA PRO A 111 -7.66 1.08 -13.73
C PRO A 111 -6.51 0.14 -14.05
N GLY A 112 -5.53 0.05 -13.14
CA GLY A 112 -4.51 -1.00 -13.23
C GLY A 112 -5.14 -2.40 -13.25
N PHE A 113 -6.30 -2.61 -12.61
CA PHE A 113 -6.93 -3.92 -12.57
C PHE A 113 -7.33 -4.42 -13.98
N ALA A 114 -6.51 -5.30 -14.57
CA ALA A 114 -6.94 -6.13 -15.68
C ALA A 114 -8.09 -7.00 -15.16
N THR A 115 -9.33 -6.57 -15.39
CA THR A 115 -10.47 -7.48 -15.37
C THR A 115 -10.22 -8.49 -16.47
N THR A 116 -9.61 -9.63 -16.14
CA THR A 116 -9.74 -10.83 -16.96
C THR A 116 -11.23 -11.17 -16.94
N ARG A 117 -11.96 -10.64 -17.90
CA ARG A 117 -13.33 -11.06 -18.19
C ARG A 117 -13.20 -12.49 -18.69
N ARG A 118 -13.38 -13.47 -17.79
CA ARG A 118 -13.74 -14.82 -18.21
C ARG A 118 -15.04 -14.67 -18.98
N THR A 119 -14.95 -14.68 -20.30
CA THR A 119 -16.11 -15.03 -21.12
C THR A 119 -16.39 -16.51 -20.91
N SER A 120 -17.67 -16.80 -20.81
CA SER A 120 -18.32 -18.11 -20.71
C SER A 120 -17.71 -19.19 -21.59
#